data_AF-A0AA88GKW9-F1
#
_entry.id   AF-A0AA88GKW9-F1
#
_cell.length_a   1.000
_cell.length_b   1.000
_cell.length_c   1.000
_cell.angle_alpha   90.00
_cell.angle_beta   90.00
_cell.angle_gamma   90.00
#
_symmetry.space_group_name_H-M   'P 1'
#
loop_
_entity.id
_entity.type
_entity.pdbx_description
1 polymer ?
#
loop_
_entity_poly.entity_id
_entity_poly.type
_entity_poly.pdbx_seq_one_letter_code
_entity_poly.pdbx_strand_id
1 'polypeptide(L)'
;MPKKQDSTSTPPSVSATSTASTVEAKKVKDQSSSSSARPKMNEYVNVSITVANIPYIALLIAFAYTMTSKLPVILGQIIEGNGKLDNSTPREQQARMTGFGSRADGAHKNAFEALTGFGIIVAVTLFRIGSNTDARSLELAASLVKESIFFVIARTIFQVWYPLGLPSFVRTIIWAFGWMSVLQLYINNATF
;
A
#
# COMPACT_ATOMS: atom_id res chain seq x y z
N MET A 1 32.25 -9.70 87.18
CA MET A 1 33.31 -10.50 86.52
C MET A 1 33.02 -11.97 86.81
N PRO A 2 33.29 -12.99 85.95
CA PRO A 2 33.65 -13.01 84.50
C PRO A 2 32.50 -12.48 83.59
N LYS A 3 32.43 -12.61 82.24
CA LYS A 3 33.38 -12.98 81.15
C LYS A 3 33.41 -14.43 80.53
N LYS A 4 32.48 -14.69 79.59
CA LYS A 4 32.60 -15.44 78.28
C LYS A 4 32.60 -16.99 78.20
N GLN A 5 31.62 -17.53 77.45
CA GLN A 5 31.65 -18.71 76.55
C GLN A 5 31.16 -18.22 75.14
N ASP A 6 31.20 -18.88 73.98
CA ASP A 6 31.25 -20.28 73.49
C ASP A 6 32.14 -20.35 72.20
N SER A 7 32.32 -21.45 71.46
CA SER A 7 32.53 -22.90 71.73
C SER A 7 33.05 -23.56 70.43
N THR A 8 33.73 -24.72 70.49
CA THR A 8 34.36 -25.34 69.29
C THR A 8 34.44 -26.87 69.35
N SER A 9 34.10 -27.56 68.25
CA SER A 9 34.54 -28.96 67.97
C SER A 9 34.32 -29.39 66.51
N THR A 10 35.32 -30.09 65.94
CA THR A 10 35.39 -30.75 64.61
C THR A 10 35.15 -32.29 64.77
N PRO A 11 35.37 -33.26 63.83
CA PRO A 11 36.16 -33.35 62.55
C PRO A 11 35.27 -33.90 61.37
N PRO A 12 35.66 -34.75 60.36
CA PRO A 12 36.96 -35.28 59.90
C PRO A 12 37.26 -35.25 58.36
N SER A 13 36.87 -36.27 57.58
CA SER A 13 37.47 -36.73 56.30
C SER A 13 36.50 -37.69 55.54
N VAL A 14 36.68 -38.23 54.32
CA VAL A 14 37.85 -38.82 53.59
C VAL A 14 37.73 -38.62 52.04
N SER A 15 38.83 -38.86 51.31
CA SER A 15 39.04 -38.69 49.85
C SER A 15 38.33 -39.69 48.90
N ALA A 16 37.83 -39.21 47.76
CA ALA A 16 37.46 -39.94 46.52
C ALA A 16 37.11 -38.93 45.37
N THR A 17 37.04 -39.21 44.06
CA THR A 17 37.71 -40.18 43.14
C THR A 17 37.48 -39.73 41.66
N SER A 18 38.36 -40.12 40.73
CA SER A 18 38.30 -39.89 39.26
C SER A 18 36.93 -40.08 38.58
N THR A 19 36.47 -39.10 37.78
CA THR A 19 35.29 -39.24 36.86
C THR A 19 35.28 -38.32 35.62
N ALA A 20 36.29 -37.47 35.37
CA ALA A 20 36.19 -36.34 34.42
C ALA A 20 35.92 -36.71 32.94
N SER A 21 36.52 -37.78 32.42
CA SER A 21 36.66 -37.99 30.96
C SER A 21 35.46 -38.60 30.22
N THR A 22 34.32 -38.85 30.88
CA THR A 22 33.17 -39.54 30.25
C THR A 22 32.02 -38.60 29.87
N VAL A 23 31.92 -37.42 30.49
CA VAL A 23 30.79 -36.49 30.29
C VAL A 23 30.87 -35.77 28.93
N GLU A 24 32.08 -35.46 28.47
CA GLU A 24 32.34 -34.60 27.33
C GLU A 24 31.91 -35.24 25.99
N ALA A 25 32.16 -36.54 25.82
CA ALA A 25 31.81 -37.29 24.61
C ALA A 25 30.29 -37.34 24.32
N LYS A 26 29.44 -37.24 25.35
CA LYS A 26 27.97 -37.21 25.15
C LYS A 26 27.50 -35.86 24.60
N LYS A 27 28.12 -34.75 25.03
CA LYS A 27 27.71 -33.39 24.67
C LYS A 27 27.87 -33.08 23.17
N VAL A 28 28.81 -33.73 22.49
CA VAL A 28 29.09 -33.53 21.06
C VAL A 28 28.02 -34.14 20.16
N LYS A 29 27.37 -35.24 20.57
CA LYS A 29 26.52 -36.03 19.66
C LYS A 29 25.09 -35.48 19.50
N ASP A 30 24.54 -34.87 20.55
CA ASP A 30 23.16 -34.33 20.53
C ASP A 30 23.03 -33.02 19.72
N GLN A 31 24.14 -32.31 19.44
CA GLN A 31 24.12 -31.08 18.64
C GLN A 31 23.98 -31.31 17.12
N SER A 32 23.97 -32.56 16.64
CA SER A 32 24.00 -32.90 15.19
C SER A 32 22.62 -33.08 14.54
N SER A 33 21.51 -32.70 15.18
CA SER A 33 20.14 -33.00 14.67
C SER A 33 19.16 -31.83 14.62
N SER A 34 19.53 -30.63 15.05
CA SER A 34 18.74 -29.42 14.76
C SER A 34 18.89 -29.04 13.28
N SER A 35 18.17 -29.73 12.41
CA SER A 35 18.00 -29.34 11.01
C SER A 35 17.55 -27.89 10.97
N SER A 36 18.38 -27.01 10.39
CA SER A 36 18.06 -25.59 10.25
C SER A 36 16.98 -25.44 9.19
N ALA A 37 15.74 -25.65 9.64
CA ALA A 37 14.54 -25.36 8.88
C ALA A 37 14.51 -23.86 8.64
N ARG A 38 15.00 -23.44 7.46
CA ARG A 38 14.96 -22.03 7.06
C ARG A 38 13.52 -21.53 7.21
N PRO A 39 13.27 -20.51 8.04
CA PRO A 39 11.93 -19.95 8.22
C PRO A 39 11.36 -19.60 6.84
N LYS A 40 10.10 -20.00 6.62
CA LYS A 40 9.54 -19.99 5.27
C LYS A 40 9.31 -18.54 4.84
N MET A 41 9.36 -18.23 3.55
CA MET A 41 9.25 -16.83 3.06
C MET A 41 7.96 -16.12 3.53
N ASN A 42 6.88 -16.87 3.78
CA ASN A 42 5.60 -16.38 4.32
C ASN A 42 5.61 -16.12 5.84
N GLU A 43 6.70 -16.42 6.54
CA GLU A 43 6.93 -16.12 7.97
C GLU A 43 7.49 -14.69 8.16
N TYR A 44 8.19 -14.17 7.14
CA TYR A 44 8.75 -12.81 7.14
C TYR A 44 7.80 -11.72 6.62
N VAL A 45 6.77 -12.09 5.84
CA VAL A 45 5.88 -11.13 5.16
C VAL A 45 4.42 -11.50 5.40
N ASN A 46 3.85 -11.00 6.50
CA ASN A 46 2.42 -11.10 6.78
C ASN A 46 1.68 -9.90 6.16
N VAL A 47 0.99 -10.12 5.04
CA VAL A 47 0.18 -9.07 4.38
C VAL A 47 -1.22 -9.03 4.98
N SER A 48 -1.36 -8.36 6.13
CA SER A 48 -2.67 -8.07 6.72
C SER A 48 -3.28 -6.83 6.07
N ILE A 49 -4.42 -6.99 5.38
CA ILE A 49 -5.18 -5.89 4.78
C ILE A 49 -6.39 -5.60 5.66
N THR A 50 -6.45 -4.39 6.21
CA THR A 50 -7.56 -3.90 7.03
C THR A 50 -8.38 -2.84 6.30
N VAL A 51 -9.54 -2.49 6.84
CA VAL A 51 -10.40 -1.41 6.33
C VAL A 51 -9.64 -0.07 6.26
N ALA A 52 -8.73 0.19 7.21
CA ALA A 52 -7.89 1.40 7.22
C ALA A 52 -6.89 1.47 6.07
N ASN A 53 -6.56 0.35 5.41
CA ASN A 53 -5.65 0.34 4.25
C ASN A 53 -6.35 0.78 2.95
N ILE A 54 -7.69 0.81 2.90
CA ILE A 54 -8.46 1.05 1.67
C ILE A 54 -8.14 2.40 0.99
N PRO A 55 -8.01 3.53 1.70
CA PRO A 55 -7.69 4.82 1.05
C PRO A 55 -6.29 4.81 0.39
N TYR A 56 -5.31 4.15 1.02
CA TYR A 56 -3.96 3.99 0.46
C TYR A 56 -3.95 3.09 -0.78
N ILE A 57 -4.74 2.01 -0.76
CA ILE A 57 -4.93 1.12 -1.91
C ILE A 57 -5.65 1.87 -3.06
N ALA A 58 -6.63 2.70 -2.75
CA ALA A 58 -7.32 3.55 -3.73
C ALA A 58 -6.37 4.58 -4.38
N LEU A 59 -5.48 5.21 -3.60
CA LEU A 59 -4.43 6.08 -4.13
C LEU A 59 -3.45 5.32 -5.04
N LEU A 60 -3.03 4.11 -4.64
CA LEU A 60 -2.16 3.26 -5.45
C LEU A 60 -2.82 2.88 -6.79
N ILE A 61 -4.11 2.53 -6.78
CA ILE A 61 -4.88 2.21 -7.99
C ILE A 61 -5.06 3.45 -8.87
N ALA A 62 -5.38 4.61 -8.29
CA ALA A 62 -5.50 5.87 -9.03
C ALA A 62 -4.17 6.27 -9.70
N PHE A 63 -3.06 6.17 -8.97
CA PHE A 63 -1.72 6.41 -9.50
C PHE A 63 -1.37 5.42 -10.62
N ALA A 64 -1.63 4.13 -10.41
CA ALA A 64 -1.40 3.09 -11.42
C ALA A 64 -2.18 3.38 -12.71
N TYR A 65 -3.45 3.78 -12.63
CA TYR A 65 -4.23 4.19 -13.82
C TYR A 65 -3.65 5.41 -14.53
N THR A 66 -3.14 6.41 -13.80
CA THR A 66 -2.49 7.58 -14.42
C THR A 66 -1.20 7.20 -15.14
N MET A 67 -0.42 6.25 -14.62
CA MET A 67 0.78 5.74 -15.29
C MET A 67 0.42 4.85 -16.50
N THR A 68 -0.41 3.82 -16.32
CA THR A 68 -0.76 2.86 -17.38
C THR A 68 -1.57 3.49 -18.51
N SER A 69 -2.31 4.58 -18.25
CA SER A 69 -3.07 5.29 -19.29
C SER A 69 -2.19 5.97 -20.36
N LYS A 70 -0.87 6.11 -20.18
CA LYS A 70 0.03 6.53 -21.27
C LYS A 70 0.18 5.44 -22.35
N LEU A 71 -0.03 4.15 -22.03
CA LEU A 71 0.09 3.04 -22.98
C LEU A 71 -0.87 3.17 -24.20
N PRO A 72 -2.20 3.37 -24.04
CA PRO A 72 -3.09 3.59 -25.18
C PRO A 72 -2.79 4.90 -25.93
N VAL A 73 -2.19 5.91 -25.29
CA VAL A 73 -1.72 7.13 -25.98
C VAL A 73 -0.53 6.80 -26.90
N ILE A 74 0.43 6.00 -26.43
CA ILE A 74 1.57 5.52 -27.23
C ILE A 74 1.07 4.69 -28.42
N LEU A 75 0.09 3.80 -28.22
CA LEU A 75 -0.55 3.07 -29.33
C LEU A 75 -1.22 4.02 -30.33
N GLY A 76 -1.93 5.06 -29.85
CA GLY A 76 -2.49 6.10 -30.71
C GLY A 76 -1.44 6.85 -31.53
N GLN A 77 -0.29 7.19 -30.92
CA GLN A 77 0.83 7.83 -31.60
C GLN A 77 1.47 6.91 -32.65
N ILE A 78 1.66 5.62 -32.36
CA ILE A 78 2.16 4.62 -33.32
C ILE A 78 1.20 4.50 -34.53
N ILE A 79 -0.11 4.52 -34.30
CA ILE A 79 -1.12 4.45 -35.37
C ILE A 79 -1.09 5.72 -36.24
N GLU A 80 -0.96 6.91 -35.63
CA GLU A 80 -0.83 8.17 -36.35
C GLU A 80 0.45 8.23 -37.19
N GLY A 81 1.59 7.83 -36.63
CA GLY A 81 2.90 7.88 -37.29
C GLY A 81 3.19 6.72 -38.24
N ASN A 82 2.16 6.10 -38.83
CA ASN A 82 2.27 4.95 -39.74
C ASN A 82 3.19 3.82 -39.21
N GLY A 83 3.06 3.48 -37.93
CA GLY A 83 3.87 2.47 -37.23
C GLY A 83 5.10 3.01 -36.49
N LYS A 84 5.29 4.34 -36.42
CA LYS A 84 6.45 4.99 -35.79
C LYS A 84 6.04 5.99 -34.70
N LEU A 85 6.92 6.15 -33.72
CA LEU A 85 6.87 7.23 -32.73
C LEU A 85 7.79 8.36 -33.17
N ASP A 86 7.27 9.59 -33.14
CA ASP A 86 8.09 10.79 -33.28
C ASP A 86 8.68 11.13 -31.91
N ASN A 87 9.99 10.92 -31.76
CA ASN A 87 10.73 11.26 -30.54
C ASN A 87 11.31 12.69 -30.59
N SER A 88 11.21 13.38 -31.72
CA SER A 88 11.69 14.76 -31.90
C SER A 88 10.62 15.77 -31.50
N THR A 89 9.39 15.63 -31.99
CA THR A 89 8.24 16.45 -31.58
C THR A 89 7.01 15.61 -31.14
N PRO A 90 7.16 14.72 -30.13
CA PRO A 90 6.09 13.81 -29.69
C PRO A 90 4.78 14.50 -29.31
N ARG A 91 4.82 15.77 -28.88
CA ARG A 91 3.63 16.58 -28.56
C ARG A 91 2.86 17.02 -29.80
N GLU A 92 3.54 17.30 -30.90
CA GLU A 92 2.90 17.61 -32.19
C GLU A 92 2.25 16.36 -32.76
N GLN A 93 2.94 15.21 -32.69
CA GLN A 93 2.38 13.91 -33.03
C GLN A 93 1.10 13.62 -32.21
N GLN A 94 1.18 13.80 -30.89
CA GLN A 94 0.06 13.61 -29.95
C GLN A 94 -1.11 14.58 -30.24
N ALA A 95 -0.85 15.77 -30.80
CA ALA A 95 -1.87 16.76 -31.17
C ALA A 95 -2.57 16.47 -32.51
N ARG A 96 -1.93 15.73 -33.44
CA ARG A 96 -2.53 15.32 -34.73
C ARG A 96 -3.42 14.07 -34.62
N MET A 97 -3.37 13.35 -33.50
CA MET A 97 -4.16 12.13 -33.29
C MET A 97 -5.68 12.40 -33.35
N THR A 98 -6.41 11.47 -33.95
CA THR A 98 -7.88 11.47 -33.99
C THR A 98 -8.46 10.14 -33.48
N GLY A 99 -9.79 10.02 -33.43
CA GLY A 99 -10.48 8.77 -33.13
C GLY A 99 -10.09 8.16 -31.77
N PHE A 100 -9.42 7.01 -31.79
CA PHE A 100 -8.95 6.34 -30.57
C PHE A 100 -7.84 7.12 -29.85
N GLY A 101 -6.87 7.66 -30.60
CA GLY A 101 -5.68 8.31 -30.02
C GLY A 101 -6.04 9.55 -29.20
N SER A 102 -6.91 10.42 -29.72
CA SER A 102 -7.35 11.61 -28.99
C SER A 102 -8.22 11.30 -27.77
N ARG A 103 -9.01 10.21 -27.81
CA ARG A 103 -9.74 9.73 -26.62
C ARG A 103 -8.80 9.14 -25.56
N ALA A 104 -7.76 8.42 -25.98
CA ALA A 104 -6.72 7.92 -25.07
C ALA A 104 -5.96 9.07 -24.40
N ASP A 105 -5.57 10.10 -25.16
CA ASP A 105 -4.93 11.31 -24.64
C ASP A 105 -5.84 12.06 -23.65
N GLY A 106 -7.11 12.27 -24.00
CA GLY A 106 -8.10 12.86 -23.10
C GLY A 106 -8.32 12.03 -21.82
N ALA A 107 -8.30 10.69 -21.92
CA ALA A 107 -8.40 9.81 -20.76
C ALA A 107 -7.16 9.90 -19.87
N HIS A 108 -5.96 10.02 -20.45
CA HIS A 108 -4.70 10.14 -19.72
C HIS A 108 -4.57 11.49 -19.00
N LYS A 109 -4.92 12.60 -19.67
CA LYS A 109 -4.99 13.94 -19.06
C LYS A 109 -5.96 13.97 -17.87
N ASN A 110 -7.16 13.42 -18.05
CA ASN A 110 -8.14 13.36 -16.97
C ASN A 110 -7.77 12.38 -15.84
N ALA A 111 -6.87 11.41 -16.08
CA ALA A 111 -6.30 10.59 -15.00
C ALA A 111 -5.40 11.42 -14.08
N PHE A 112 -4.57 12.32 -14.63
CA PHE A 112 -3.80 13.28 -13.83
C PHE A 112 -4.71 14.24 -13.04
N GLU A 113 -5.70 14.86 -13.69
CA GLU A 113 -6.66 15.76 -13.03
C GLU A 113 -7.34 15.10 -11.81
N ALA A 114 -7.85 13.89 -12.01
CA ALA A 114 -8.55 13.14 -10.97
C ALA A 114 -7.60 12.64 -9.87
N LEU A 115 -6.38 12.21 -10.22
CA LEU A 115 -5.35 11.82 -9.25
C LEU A 115 -4.92 13.01 -8.38
N THR A 116 -4.77 14.21 -8.95
CA THR A 116 -4.43 15.42 -8.18
C THR A 116 -5.54 15.78 -7.20
N GLY A 117 -6.80 15.85 -7.66
CA GLY A 117 -7.94 16.20 -6.79
C GLY A 117 -8.16 15.18 -5.66
N PHE A 118 -8.21 13.89 -6.00
CA PHE A 118 -8.38 12.81 -5.02
C PHE A 118 -7.17 12.66 -4.09
N GLY A 119 -5.95 12.75 -4.63
CA GLY A 119 -4.70 12.65 -3.87
C GLY A 119 -4.58 13.70 -2.78
N ILE A 120 -4.90 14.95 -3.11
CA ILE A 120 -4.87 16.06 -2.14
C ILE A 120 -5.90 15.82 -1.03
N ILE A 121 -7.17 15.56 -1.37
CA ILE A 121 -8.20 15.45 -0.32
C ILE A 121 -8.04 14.19 0.54
N VAL A 122 -7.59 13.06 -0.02
CA VAL A 122 -7.30 11.85 0.79
C VAL A 122 -6.15 12.13 1.76
N ALA A 123 -5.07 12.79 1.33
CA ALA A 123 -3.96 13.15 2.21
C ALA A 123 -4.39 14.11 3.34
N VAL A 124 -5.18 15.13 3.02
CA VAL A 124 -5.77 16.06 4.01
C VAL A 124 -6.69 15.32 4.99
N THR A 125 -7.55 14.41 4.50
CA THR A 125 -8.48 13.66 5.35
C THR A 125 -7.73 12.72 6.30
N LEU A 126 -6.71 12.01 5.81
CA LEU A 126 -5.86 11.13 6.64
C LEU A 126 -5.11 11.92 7.71
N PHE A 127 -4.54 13.08 7.37
CA PHE A 127 -3.90 13.97 8.34
C PHE A 127 -4.88 14.47 9.41
N ARG A 128 -6.12 14.79 9.02
CA ARG A 128 -7.17 15.29 9.91
C ARG A 128 -7.73 14.22 10.85
N ILE A 129 -7.81 12.97 10.41
CA ILE A 129 -8.14 11.81 11.26
C ILE A 129 -6.98 11.55 12.24
N GLY A 130 -5.74 11.52 11.75
CA GLY A 130 -4.55 11.31 12.57
C GLY A 130 -4.63 10.01 13.39
N SER A 131 -4.41 10.12 14.71
CA SER A 131 -4.61 9.04 15.69
C SER A 131 -5.84 9.26 16.56
N ASN A 132 -6.79 10.09 16.13
CA ASN A 132 -7.99 10.42 16.91
C ASN A 132 -9.01 9.27 16.85
N THR A 133 -9.72 9.07 17.95
CA THR A 133 -10.69 7.97 18.13
C THR A 133 -12.05 8.45 18.62
N ASP A 134 -12.30 9.76 18.57
CA ASP A 134 -13.62 10.32 18.80
C ASP A 134 -14.60 9.99 17.64
N ALA A 135 -15.90 10.14 17.90
CA ALA A 135 -16.94 9.80 16.94
C ALA A 135 -16.81 10.57 15.62
N ARG A 136 -16.36 11.83 15.66
CA ARG A 136 -16.29 12.72 14.48
C ARG A 136 -15.15 12.30 13.56
N SER A 137 -13.99 11.93 14.11
CA SER A 137 -12.90 11.30 13.35
C SER A 137 -13.26 9.92 12.81
N LEU A 138 -14.05 9.12 13.54
CA LEU A 138 -14.52 7.80 13.07
C LEU A 138 -15.52 7.92 11.90
N GLU A 139 -16.46 8.86 11.96
CA GLU A 139 -17.39 9.18 10.87
C GLU A 139 -16.64 9.66 9.62
N LEU A 140 -15.64 10.53 9.79
CA LEU A 140 -14.78 10.99 8.70
C LEU A 140 -13.94 9.85 8.09
N ALA A 141 -13.44 8.92 8.90
CA ALA A 141 -12.73 7.73 8.43
C ALA A 141 -13.65 6.75 7.66
N ALA A 142 -14.86 6.52 8.16
CA ALA A 142 -15.86 5.71 7.45
C ALA A 142 -16.25 6.35 6.11
N SER A 143 -16.41 7.68 6.07
CA SER A 143 -16.60 8.41 4.81
C SER A 143 -15.40 8.25 3.88
N LEU A 144 -14.17 8.39 4.38
CA LEU A 144 -12.96 8.29 3.55
C LEU A 144 -12.86 6.93 2.85
N VAL A 145 -13.15 5.85 3.56
CA VAL A 145 -13.20 4.48 3.01
C VAL A 145 -14.29 4.37 1.93
N LYS A 146 -15.51 4.82 2.23
CA LYS A 146 -16.67 4.74 1.33
C LYS A 146 -16.42 5.51 0.01
N GLU A 147 -15.98 6.76 0.09
CA GLU A 147 -15.70 7.58 -1.10
C GLU A 147 -14.48 7.07 -1.88
N SER A 148 -13.47 6.49 -1.20
CA SER A 148 -12.32 5.87 -1.87
C SER A 148 -12.73 4.69 -2.76
N ILE A 149 -13.64 3.83 -2.29
CA ILE A 149 -14.19 2.71 -3.08
C ILE A 149 -14.99 3.25 -4.27
N PHE A 150 -15.87 4.22 -4.03
CA PHE A 150 -16.72 4.80 -5.08
C PHE A 150 -15.90 5.50 -6.17
N PHE A 151 -14.89 6.29 -5.79
CA PHE A 151 -13.95 6.93 -6.69
C PHE A 151 -13.22 5.91 -7.56
N VAL A 152 -12.68 4.84 -6.97
CA VAL A 152 -11.97 3.79 -7.72
C VAL A 152 -12.89 3.14 -8.77
N ILE A 153 -14.11 2.75 -8.40
CA ILE A 153 -15.08 2.15 -9.34
C ILE A 153 -15.35 3.11 -10.51
N ALA A 154 -15.65 4.39 -10.23
CA ALA A 154 -15.88 5.39 -11.26
C ALA A 154 -14.64 5.59 -12.16
N ARG A 155 -13.43 5.64 -11.58
CA ARG A 155 -12.17 5.73 -12.33
C ARG A 155 -11.90 4.51 -13.20
N THR A 156 -12.10 3.29 -12.70
CA THR A 156 -11.91 2.06 -13.49
C THR A 156 -12.78 2.08 -14.75
N ILE A 157 -14.07 2.40 -14.61
CA ILE A 157 -14.99 2.42 -15.75
C ILE A 157 -14.64 3.58 -16.70
N PHE A 158 -14.35 4.78 -16.18
CA PHE A 158 -13.95 5.91 -17.02
C PHE A 158 -12.67 5.61 -17.82
N GLN A 159 -11.64 5.09 -17.16
CA GLN A 159 -10.30 4.92 -17.75
C GLN A 159 -10.25 3.83 -18.82
N VAL A 160 -10.97 2.73 -18.61
CA VAL A 160 -11.00 1.59 -19.55
C VAL A 160 -11.89 1.91 -20.76
N TRP A 161 -13.08 2.48 -20.54
CA TRP A 161 -14.10 2.57 -21.60
C TRP A 161 -14.01 3.86 -22.43
N TYR A 162 -13.46 4.96 -21.90
CA TYR A 162 -13.35 6.21 -22.67
C TYR A 162 -12.46 6.07 -23.93
N PRO A 163 -11.25 5.48 -23.90
CA PRO A 163 -10.47 5.23 -25.12
C PRO A 163 -11.24 4.42 -26.17
N LEU A 164 -12.01 3.42 -25.72
CA LEU A 164 -12.83 2.53 -26.56
C LEU A 164 -14.01 3.24 -27.24
N GLY A 165 -14.36 4.47 -26.84
CA GLY A 165 -15.42 5.26 -27.47
C GLY A 165 -16.73 5.34 -26.68
N LEU A 166 -16.67 5.20 -25.35
CA LEU A 166 -17.82 5.40 -24.45
C LEU A 166 -18.63 6.68 -24.82
N PRO A 167 -19.96 6.60 -24.99
CA PRO A 167 -20.77 7.75 -25.41
C PRO A 167 -20.63 8.96 -24.47
N SER A 168 -20.59 10.17 -25.06
CA SER A 168 -20.28 11.41 -24.36
C SER A 168 -21.10 11.65 -23.09
N PHE A 169 -22.40 11.34 -23.11
CA PHE A 169 -23.30 11.47 -21.96
C PHE A 169 -22.93 10.52 -20.81
N VAL A 170 -22.74 9.23 -21.11
CA VAL A 170 -22.34 8.20 -20.13
C VAL A 170 -20.97 8.51 -19.53
N ARG A 171 -20.03 8.96 -20.38
CA ARG A 171 -18.71 9.43 -19.96
C ARG A 171 -18.80 10.59 -18.95
N THR A 172 -19.65 11.60 -19.22
CA THR A 172 -19.87 12.73 -18.31
C THR A 172 -20.51 12.30 -16.99
N ILE A 173 -21.47 11.37 -17.01
CA ILE A 173 -22.10 10.84 -15.78
C ILE A 173 -21.07 10.14 -14.89
N ILE A 174 -20.25 9.25 -15.45
CA ILE A 174 -19.25 8.48 -14.67
C ILE A 174 -18.14 9.41 -14.15
N TRP A 175 -17.73 10.41 -14.94
CA TRP A 175 -16.85 11.49 -14.51
C TRP A 175 -17.43 12.28 -13.34
N ALA A 176 -18.71 12.66 -13.40
CA ALA A 176 -19.40 13.39 -12.35
C ALA A 176 -19.51 12.58 -11.06
N PHE A 177 -19.79 11.27 -11.13
CA PHE A 177 -19.76 10.39 -9.97
C PHE A 177 -18.38 10.37 -9.28
N GLY A 178 -17.29 10.25 -10.05
CA GLY A 178 -15.94 10.33 -9.50
C GLY A 178 -15.65 11.67 -8.81
N TRP A 179 -16.07 12.79 -9.40
CA TRP A 179 -15.91 14.11 -8.77
C TRP A 179 -16.83 14.33 -7.58
N MET A 180 -18.02 13.72 -7.52
CA MET A 180 -18.88 13.78 -6.34
C MET A 180 -18.24 13.10 -5.12
N SER A 181 -17.55 11.96 -5.28
CA SER A 181 -16.77 11.38 -4.17
C SER A 181 -15.64 12.31 -3.67
N VAL A 182 -14.95 13.02 -4.58
CA VAL A 182 -13.93 14.01 -4.19
C VAL A 182 -14.57 15.20 -3.46
N LEU A 183 -15.65 15.76 -4.01
CA LEU A 183 -16.38 16.89 -3.42
C LEU A 183 -16.98 16.54 -2.06
N GLN A 184 -17.53 15.33 -1.88
CA GLN A 184 -18.08 14.89 -0.61
C GLN A 184 -17.01 14.79 0.47
N LEU A 185 -15.78 14.39 0.13
CA LEU A 185 -14.65 14.45 1.07
C LEU A 185 -14.28 15.90 1.43
N TYR A 186 -14.29 16.85 0.49
CA TYR A 186 -14.08 18.27 0.80
C TYR A 186 -15.16 18.82 1.76
N ILE A 187 -16.43 18.52 1.49
CA ILE A 187 -17.56 18.89 2.36
C ILE A 187 -17.37 18.28 3.76
N ASN A 188 -17.06 16.98 3.83
CA ASN A 188 -16.93 16.27 5.08
C ASN A 188 -15.73 16.76 5.93
N ASN A 189 -14.62 17.19 5.31
CA ASN A 189 -13.52 17.83 6.04
C ASN A 189 -13.88 19.24 6.59
N ALA A 190 -14.95 19.86 6.09
CA ALA A 190 -15.45 21.16 6.56
C ALA A 190 -16.63 21.03 7.56
N THR A 191 -17.43 19.96 7.49
CA THR A 191 -18.60 19.74 8.38
C THR A 191 -18.29 18.87 9.59
N PHE A 192 -17.34 17.94 9.49
CA PHE A 192 -16.80 17.17 10.62
C PHE A 192 -15.60 17.88 11.25
#